data_AF-A0A524GDJ9-F1
#
_entry.id   AF-A0A524GDJ9-F1
#
_cell.length_a   1.000
_cell.length_b   1.000
_cell.length_c   1.000
_cell.angle_alpha   90.00
_cell.angle_beta   90.00
_cell.angle_gamma   90.00
#
_symmetry.space_group_name_H-M   'P 1'
#
loop_
_entity.id
_entity.type
_entity.pdbx_description
1 polymer ?
#
loop_
_entity_poly.entity_id
_entity_poly.type
_entity_poly.pdbx_seq_one_letter_code
_entity_poly.pdbx_strand_id
1 'polypeptide(L)'
;MCEFCTKHGEGKVWFKNAANYANDLLADLRRRDYIKNFFMSTIDAGVVTLGRLEVLYQKKKALPPRLVSKMVAKAREEHFGQVVTIEDIREIVGKAATVVRMPCACRWAAMKKENRCCYSVSYSAESWYGDLDMGYFGLAQDEGLESLSREQAIAQMEELEKSGAVHTIWTMMTPFIGAICNCQPGDCLGLRTLSLDVETMFRGESVAAVDEELCNGCGTCADACQFSAIAGSQVAGGFTAVISRERCFGCGLCRNACPSQALTMVRRWP
;
A
#
# COMPACT_ATOMS: atom_id res chain seq x y z
N MET A 1 -15.35 -5.62 -9.01
CA MET A 1 -14.52 -4.44 -9.41
C MET A 1 -14.59 -3.38 -8.31
N CYS A 2 -13.49 -2.67 -8.01
CA CYS A 2 -13.44 -1.69 -6.92
C CYS A 2 -14.28 -0.42 -7.21
N GLU A 3 -14.68 0.32 -6.16
CA GLU A 3 -15.45 1.56 -6.32
C GLU A 3 -14.69 2.62 -7.12
N PHE A 4 -13.39 2.82 -6.85
CA PHE A 4 -12.57 3.78 -7.59
C PHE A 4 -12.37 3.37 -9.04
N CYS A 5 -12.30 2.07 -9.32
CA CYS A 5 -12.20 1.53 -10.67
C CYS A 5 -13.43 1.93 -11.50
N THR A 6 -14.61 1.95 -10.86
CA THR A 6 -15.85 2.41 -11.50
C THR A 6 -15.86 3.92 -11.70
N LYS A 7 -15.42 4.69 -10.70
CA LYS A 7 -15.51 6.17 -10.70
C LYS A 7 -14.39 6.88 -11.47
N HIS A 8 -13.18 6.32 -11.46
CA HIS A 8 -11.94 6.98 -11.88
C HIS A 8 -11.10 6.12 -12.84
N GLY A 9 -11.58 4.92 -13.19
CA GLY A 9 -10.85 3.98 -14.03
C GLY A 9 -11.06 4.13 -15.52
N GLU A 10 -12.12 4.79 -15.98
CA GLU A 10 -12.43 4.96 -17.41
C GLU A 10 -12.37 3.61 -18.19
N GLY A 11 -12.97 2.56 -17.62
CA GLY A 11 -12.94 1.20 -18.19
C GLY A 11 -11.68 0.39 -17.84
N LYS A 12 -10.73 0.96 -17.10
CA LYS A 12 -9.54 0.29 -16.54
C LYS A 12 -9.61 0.22 -15.02
N VAL A 13 -8.63 -0.42 -14.42
CA VAL A 13 -8.36 -0.29 -12.97
C VAL A 13 -7.94 1.16 -12.70
N TRP A 14 -8.46 1.79 -11.64
CA TRP A 14 -8.30 3.24 -11.44
C TRP A 14 -6.84 3.71 -11.39
N PHE A 15 -5.97 2.98 -10.72
CA PHE A 15 -4.56 3.34 -10.64
C PHE A 15 -3.78 3.08 -11.93
N LYS A 16 -4.41 2.45 -12.93
CA LYS A 16 -3.85 2.32 -14.29
C LYS A 16 -4.32 3.47 -15.20
N ASN A 17 -5.16 4.37 -14.71
CA ASN A 17 -5.53 5.60 -15.42
C ASN A 17 -4.46 6.68 -15.15
N ALA A 18 -3.71 7.04 -16.20
CA ALA A 18 -2.67 8.06 -16.12
C ALA A 18 -3.20 9.45 -15.70
N ALA A 19 -4.47 9.77 -15.95
CA ALA A 19 -5.08 11.03 -15.52
C ALA A 19 -5.06 11.19 -13.99
N ASN A 20 -5.05 10.08 -13.23
CA ASN A 20 -4.97 10.11 -11.76
C ASN A 20 -3.57 10.49 -11.23
N TYR A 21 -2.60 10.71 -12.12
CA TYR A 21 -1.26 11.20 -11.80
C TYR A 21 -0.96 12.56 -12.43
N ALA A 22 -1.95 13.18 -13.10
CA ALA A 22 -1.75 14.42 -13.83
C ALA A 22 -1.58 15.62 -12.89
N ASN A 23 -0.63 16.51 -13.21
CA ASN A 23 -0.42 17.75 -12.48
C ASN A 23 -1.63 18.67 -12.52
N ASP A 24 -2.50 18.57 -13.54
CA ASP A 24 -3.73 19.37 -13.65
C ASP A 24 -4.67 19.14 -12.46
N LEU A 25 -4.62 17.96 -11.82
CA LEU A 25 -5.35 17.72 -10.57
C LEU A 25 -4.87 18.64 -9.45
N LEU A 26 -3.64 19.15 -9.50
CA LEU A 26 -3.13 20.12 -8.54
C LEU A 26 -3.60 21.53 -8.82
N ALA A 27 -4.30 21.84 -9.92
CA ALA A 27 -4.94 23.14 -10.08
C ALA A 27 -5.95 23.42 -8.93
N ASP A 28 -6.42 22.37 -8.27
CA ASP A 28 -7.22 22.44 -7.05
C ASP A 28 -6.37 22.89 -5.84
N LEU A 29 -6.64 24.10 -5.35
CA LEU A 29 -6.00 24.68 -4.16
C LEU A 29 -6.16 23.81 -2.91
N ARG A 30 -7.33 23.18 -2.74
CA ARG A 30 -7.59 22.28 -1.60
C ARG A 30 -6.64 21.09 -1.63
N ARG A 31 -6.31 20.55 -2.82
CA ARG A 31 -5.34 19.45 -2.96
C ARG A 31 -3.92 19.90 -2.65
N ARG A 32 -3.49 21.07 -3.14
CA ARG A 32 -2.17 21.62 -2.81
C ARG A 32 -2.00 21.84 -1.30
N ASP A 33 -3.00 22.46 -0.69
CA ASP A 33 -3.02 22.69 0.76
C ASP A 33 -3.04 21.37 1.53
N TYR A 34 -3.82 20.39 1.08
CA TYR A 34 -3.84 19.06 1.68
C TYR A 34 -2.46 18.40 1.63
N ILE A 35 -1.83 18.33 0.45
CA ILE A 35 -0.51 17.71 0.27
C ILE A 35 0.54 18.38 1.17
N LYS A 36 0.57 19.72 1.20
CA LYS A 36 1.49 20.46 2.07
C LYS A 36 1.26 20.13 3.55
N ASN A 37 0.01 20.18 4.00
CA ASN A 37 -0.35 19.88 5.38
C ASN A 37 -0.23 18.39 5.74
N PHE A 38 -0.27 17.51 4.75
CA PHE A 38 -0.16 16.07 4.95
C PHE A 38 1.17 15.74 5.61
N PHE A 39 2.26 16.17 4.99
CA PHE A 39 3.63 15.95 5.47
C PHE A 39 3.94 16.76 6.74
N MET A 40 3.41 17.99 6.89
CA MET A 40 3.76 18.86 8.01
C MET A 40 3.03 18.57 9.33
N SER A 41 1.81 18.03 9.29
CA SER A 41 0.97 17.95 10.51
C SER A 41 -0.04 16.81 10.53
N THR A 42 -0.60 16.43 9.38
CA THR A 42 -1.68 15.43 9.31
C THR A 42 -1.18 14.06 9.76
N ILE A 43 0.04 13.69 9.39
CA ILE A 43 0.64 12.41 9.77
C ILE A 43 0.85 12.34 11.29
N ASP A 44 1.41 13.38 11.91
CA ASP A 44 1.64 13.40 13.37
C ASP A 44 0.32 13.30 14.15
N ALA A 45 -0.71 14.05 13.72
CA ALA A 45 -2.05 13.93 14.28
C ALA A 45 -2.65 12.52 14.07
N GLY A 46 -2.36 11.91 12.93
CA GLY A 46 -2.72 10.53 12.59
C GLY A 46 -2.08 9.51 13.53
N VAL A 47 -0.78 9.63 13.83
CA VAL A 47 -0.07 8.77 14.79
C VAL A 47 -0.72 8.83 16.17
N VAL A 48 -0.97 10.04 16.67
CA VAL A 48 -1.59 10.22 18.01
C VAL A 48 -3.00 9.63 18.04
N THR A 49 -3.78 9.87 16.99
CA THR A 49 -5.15 9.33 16.89
C THR A 49 -5.13 7.81 16.85
N LEU A 50 -4.26 7.22 16.02
CA LEU A 50 -4.14 5.77 15.88
C LEU A 50 -3.72 5.11 17.20
N GLY A 51 -2.77 5.68 17.92
CA GLY A 51 -2.36 5.16 19.23
C GLY A 51 -3.53 5.10 20.24
N ARG A 52 -4.43 6.09 20.23
CA ARG A 52 -5.65 6.07 21.07
C ARG A 52 -6.62 4.98 20.64
N LEU A 53 -6.77 4.76 19.33
CA LEU A 53 -7.64 3.70 18.79
C LEU A 53 -7.09 2.31 19.10
N GLU A 54 -5.78 2.12 19.03
CA GLU A 54 -5.12 0.86 19.40
C GLU A 54 -5.40 0.50 20.86
N VAL A 55 -5.28 1.46 21.79
CA VAL A 55 -5.61 1.25 23.21
C VAL A 55 -7.08 0.87 23.40
N LEU A 56 -8.00 1.53 22.68
CA LEU A 56 -9.43 1.22 22.75
C LEU A 56 -9.72 -0.18 22.20
N TYR A 57 -9.15 -0.51 21.05
CA TYR A 57 -9.33 -1.79 20.38
C TYR A 57 -8.74 -2.94 21.19
N GLN A 58 -7.57 -2.77 21.83
CA GLN A 58 -7.00 -3.77 22.72
C GLN A 58 -7.94 -4.14 23.87
N LYS A 59 -8.64 -3.15 24.44
CA LYS A 59 -9.59 -3.33 25.55
C LYS A 59 -10.94 -3.89 25.11
N LYS A 60 -11.44 -3.50 23.94
CA LYS A 60 -12.81 -3.79 23.49
C LYS A 60 -12.91 -4.85 22.40
N LYS A 61 -11.79 -5.18 21.75
CA LYS A 61 -11.68 -6.07 20.57
C LYS A 61 -12.54 -5.64 19.37
N ALA A 62 -13.04 -4.40 19.39
CA ALA A 62 -13.82 -3.79 18.33
C ALA A 62 -13.82 -2.26 18.53
N LEU A 63 -13.85 -1.51 17.42
CA LEU A 63 -14.13 -0.07 17.42
C LEU A 63 -15.63 0.20 17.19
N PRO A 64 -16.18 1.34 17.66
CA PRO A 64 -17.58 1.68 17.40
C PRO A 64 -17.87 1.75 15.89
N PRO A 65 -18.90 1.06 15.35
CA PRO A 65 -19.15 1.01 13.91
C PRO A 65 -19.30 2.39 13.26
N ARG A 66 -19.99 3.33 13.92
CA ARG A 66 -20.14 4.72 13.45
C ARG A 66 -18.79 5.44 13.30
N LEU A 67 -17.85 5.17 14.20
CA LEU A 67 -16.50 5.74 14.11
C LEU A 67 -15.75 5.16 12.91
N VAL A 68 -15.78 3.84 12.76
CA VAL A 68 -15.15 3.13 11.63
C VAL A 68 -15.70 3.65 10.30
N SER A 69 -17.03 3.71 10.14
CA SER A 69 -17.64 4.23 8.91
C SER A 69 -17.24 5.67 8.61
N LYS A 70 -17.18 6.54 9.63
CA LYS A 70 -16.75 7.94 9.46
C LYS A 70 -15.28 8.04 9.04
N MET A 71 -14.40 7.22 9.64
CA MET A 71 -12.98 7.17 9.28
C MET A 71 -12.78 6.69 7.84
N VAL A 72 -13.45 5.60 7.46
CA VAL A 72 -13.38 5.04 6.11
C VAL A 72 -13.93 6.02 5.07
N ALA A 73 -15.05 6.68 5.35
CA ALA A 73 -15.63 7.69 4.45
C ALA A 73 -14.65 8.86 4.24
N LYS A 74 -14.07 9.40 5.32
CA LYS A 74 -13.07 10.47 5.24
C LYS A 74 -11.82 10.02 4.46
N ALA A 75 -11.31 8.81 4.74
CA ALA A 75 -10.16 8.27 4.04
C ALA A 75 -10.41 8.16 2.54
N ARG A 76 -11.60 7.71 2.11
CA ARG A 76 -11.98 7.61 0.68
C ARG A 76 -11.93 8.94 -0.05
N GLU A 77 -12.20 10.04 0.62
CA GLU A 77 -12.13 11.38 0.03
C GLU A 77 -10.69 11.92 0.01
N GLU A 78 -9.93 11.68 1.08
CA GLU A 78 -8.66 12.38 1.31
C GLU A 78 -7.42 11.52 1.08
N HIS A 79 -7.33 10.34 1.68
CA HIS A 79 -6.13 9.50 1.65
C HIS A 79 -6.53 8.03 1.82
N PHE A 80 -6.72 7.35 0.69
CA PHE A 80 -7.17 5.96 0.63
C PHE A 80 -6.15 5.12 -0.12
N GLY A 81 -5.88 3.94 0.41
CA GLY A 81 -4.89 3.04 -0.15
C GLY A 81 -5.47 2.04 -1.15
N GLN A 82 -4.60 1.38 -1.90
CA GLN A 82 -4.88 0.06 -2.47
C GLN A 82 -3.61 -0.79 -2.44
N VAL A 83 -3.73 -2.06 -2.02
CA VAL A 83 -2.64 -3.04 -2.15
C VAL A 83 -2.44 -3.36 -3.64
N VAL A 84 -1.19 -3.37 -4.08
CA VAL A 84 -0.80 -3.66 -5.46
C VAL A 84 0.26 -4.77 -5.47
N THR A 85 0.36 -5.53 -6.56
CA THR A 85 1.47 -6.50 -6.70
C THR A 85 2.71 -5.83 -7.29
N ILE A 86 3.85 -6.51 -7.28
CA ILE A 86 5.05 -6.02 -7.98
C ILE A 86 4.82 -5.83 -9.49
N GLU A 87 3.93 -6.61 -10.11
CA GLU A 87 3.58 -6.42 -11.53
C GLU A 87 2.83 -5.11 -11.76
N ASP A 88 1.91 -4.75 -10.85
CA ASP A 88 1.24 -3.45 -10.88
C ASP A 88 2.23 -2.31 -10.64
N ILE A 89 3.20 -2.49 -9.73
CA ILE A 89 4.30 -1.53 -9.51
C ILE A 89 5.11 -1.31 -10.80
N ARG A 90 5.51 -2.38 -11.50
CA ARG A 90 6.23 -2.27 -12.78
C ARG A 90 5.43 -1.50 -13.81
N GLU A 91 4.11 -1.66 -13.84
CA GLU A 91 3.24 -0.89 -14.73
C GLU A 91 3.15 0.60 -14.33
N ILE A 92 2.94 0.89 -13.05
CA ILE A 92 2.79 2.25 -12.53
C ILE A 92 4.10 3.04 -12.68
N VAL A 93 5.22 2.45 -12.26
CA VAL A 93 6.54 3.10 -12.29
C VAL A 93 7.11 3.13 -13.70
N GLY A 94 6.89 2.06 -14.49
CA GLY A 94 7.40 1.95 -15.85
C GLY A 94 6.84 3.01 -16.82
N LYS A 95 5.65 3.56 -16.54
CA LYS A 95 5.01 4.61 -17.32
C LYS A 95 5.31 6.03 -16.81
N ALA A 96 5.91 6.18 -15.63
CA ALA A 96 6.15 7.47 -15.00
C ALA A 96 7.21 8.29 -15.74
N ALA A 97 7.00 9.59 -15.95
CA ALA A 97 8.03 10.49 -16.46
C ALA A 97 9.15 10.69 -15.44
N THR A 98 8.81 10.83 -14.16
CA THR A 98 9.78 11.00 -13.08
C THR A 98 9.43 10.10 -11.89
N VAL A 99 10.45 9.62 -11.19
CA VAL A 99 10.31 8.80 -9.99
C VAL A 99 11.22 9.35 -8.91
N VAL A 100 10.68 9.58 -7.71
CA VAL A 100 11.47 9.96 -6.55
C VAL A 100 11.26 8.98 -5.42
N ARG A 101 12.34 8.72 -4.69
CA ARG A 101 12.32 8.13 -3.36
C ARG A 101 12.35 9.25 -2.35
N MET A 102 11.45 9.19 -1.39
CA MET A 102 11.27 10.21 -0.38
C MET A 102 11.35 9.62 1.03
N PRO A 103 11.66 10.44 2.04
CA PRO A 103 11.55 10.02 3.43
C PRO A 103 10.14 9.51 3.75
N CYS A 104 10.06 8.43 4.51
CA CYS A 104 8.82 7.84 4.95
C CYS A 104 8.25 8.61 6.14
N ALA A 105 7.50 9.67 5.85
CA ALA A 105 6.92 10.55 6.86
C ALA A 105 6.09 9.79 7.93
N CYS A 106 5.33 8.77 7.54
CA CYS A 106 4.57 7.93 8.48
C CYS A 106 5.46 7.17 9.47
N ARG A 107 6.57 6.58 8.98
CA ARG A 107 7.52 5.82 9.79
C ARG A 107 8.30 6.77 10.71
N TRP A 108 8.71 7.92 10.18
CA TRP A 108 9.39 8.95 10.95
C TRP A 108 8.51 9.47 12.09
N ALA A 109 7.27 9.81 11.80
CA ALA A 109 6.33 10.30 12.81
C ALA A 109 6.07 9.24 13.91
N ALA A 110 5.92 7.97 13.53
CA ALA A 110 5.61 6.89 14.47
C ALA A 110 6.83 6.40 15.28
N MET A 111 8.02 6.33 14.67
CA MET A 111 9.17 5.60 15.22
C MET A 111 10.49 6.37 15.19
N LYS A 112 10.54 7.55 14.57
CA LYS A 112 11.78 8.32 14.31
C LYS A 112 12.85 7.48 13.61
N LYS A 113 12.40 6.61 12.69
CA LYS A 113 13.24 5.77 11.84
C LYS A 113 12.95 6.07 10.37
N GLU A 114 14.00 6.12 9.56
CA GLU A 114 13.91 6.30 8.12
C GLU A 114 14.53 5.09 7.40
N ASN A 115 13.77 4.45 6.51
CA ASN A 115 14.19 3.27 5.74
C ASN A 115 13.99 3.46 4.22
N ARG A 116 13.73 4.69 3.77
CA ARG A 116 13.55 5.12 2.37
C ARG A 116 12.60 4.20 1.57
N CYS A 117 11.43 3.91 2.15
CA CYS A 117 10.45 2.97 1.60
C CYS A 117 9.23 3.64 0.95
N CYS A 118 9.24 4.98 0.84
CA CYS A 118 8.17 5.79 0.27
C CYS A 118 8.63 6.41 -1.06
N TYR A 119 7.79 6.33 -2.08
CA TYR A 119 8.11 6.79 -3.43
C TYR A 119 6.96 7.60 -3.99
N SER A 120 7.27 8.42 -4.97
CA SER A 120 6.28 9.15 -5.74
C SER A 120 6.64 9.16 -7.21
N VAL A 121 5.62 9.26 -8.06
CA VAL A 121 5.75 9.30 -9.51
C VAL A 121 5.02 10.52 -10.07
N SER A 122 5.54 11.08 -11.15
CA SER A 122 4.81 12.02 -12.02
C SER A 122 4.76 11.45 -13.42
N TYR A 123 3.64 11.67 -14.11
CA TYR A 123 3.45 11.26 -15.51
C TYR A 123 3.73 12.42 -16.49
N SER A 124 4.16 13.56 -15.96
CA SER A 124 4.65 14.69 -16.74
C SER A 124 6.09 15.04 -16.33
N ALA A 125 6.82 15.75 -17.19
CA ALA A 125 8.21 16.14 -16.92
C ALA A 125 8.31 17.08 -15.71
N GLU A 126 7.27 17.88 -15.45
CA GLU A 126 7.15 18.66 -14.23
C GLU A 126 6.68 17.76 -13.09
N SER A 127 7.44 17.70 -12.00
CA SER A 127 7.08 16.89 -10.85
C SER A 127 6.32 17.70 -9.81
N TRP A 128 5.16 17.18 -9.38
CA TRP A 128 4.35 17.80 -8.34
C TRP A 128 5.02 17.93 -6.96
N TYR A 129 6.04 17.12 -6.71
CA TYR A 129 6.76 17.08 -5.44
C TYR A 129 7.98 18.00 -5.38
N GLY A 130 8.28 18.76 -6.45
CA GLY A 130 9.50 19.59 -6.52
C GLY A 130 9.62 20.62 -5.39
N ASP A 131 8.48 21.15 -4.93
CA ASP A 131 8.41 22.18 -3.88
C ASP A 131 8.16 21.61 -2.47
N LEU A 132 8.18 20.29 -2.30
CA LEU A 132 7.99 19.68 -0.98
C LEU A 132 9.24 19.87 -0.11
N ASP A 133 9.07 20.56 1.01
CA ASP A 133 10.09 20.60 2.06
C ASP A 133 10.11 19.26 2.81
N MET A 134 11.14 18.45 2.51
CA MET A 134 11.40 17.17 3.16
C MET A 134 12.56 17.24 4.15
N GLY A 135 13.08 18.43 4.47
CA GLY A 135 14.23 18.61 5.38
C GLY A 135 13.93 18.28 6.85
N TYR A 136 12.65 18.11 7.20
CA TYR A 136 12.22 17.72 8.54
C TYR A 136 12.36 16.22 8.85
N PHE A 137 12.51 15.37 7.82
CA PHE A 137 12.51 13.91 7.96
C PHE A 137 13.93 13.35 7.90
N GLY A 138 14.43 12.82 9.01
CA GLY A 138 15.72 12.12 9.05
C GLY A 138 16.90 12.92 9.59
N LEU A 139 18.10 12.39 9.37
CA LEU A 139 19.38 13.09 9.48
C LEU A 139 19.76 13.70 8.12
N ALA A 140 20.77 14.56 8.02
CA ALA A 140 21.15 15.23 6.77
C ALA A 140 21.33 14.30 5.55
N GLN A 141 21.81 13.06 5.74
CA GLN A 141 21.90 12.06 4.65
C GLN A 141 20.55 11.42 4.24
N ASP A 142 19.56 11.51 5.12
CA ASP A 142 18.20 10.99 4.97
C ASP A 142 17.21 12.06 4.52
N GLU A 143 17.65 13.31 4.41
CA GLU A 143 16.84 14.44 3.96
C GLU A 143 16.59 14.39 2.44
N GLY A 144 15.56 15.12 2.01
CA GLY A 144 15.32 15.46 0.62
C GLY A 144 14.78 14.34 -0.26
N LEU A 145 14.52 14.71 -1.51
CA LEU A 145 14.02 13.81 -2.55
C LEU A 145 15.17 13.24 -3.36
N GLU A 146 15.19 11.92 -3.53
CA GLU A 146 16.17 11.23 -4.37
C GLU A 146 15.52 10.86 -5.70
N SER A 147 16.01 11.45 -6.78
CA SER A 147 15.56 11.09 -8.13
C SER A 147 16.16 9.76 -8.57
N LEU A 148 15.33 8.88 -9.11
CA LEU A 148 15.72 7.54 -9.53
C LEU A 148 15.31 7.29 -10.98
N SER A 149 16.07 6.42 -11.67
CA SER A 149 15.54 5.78 -12.88
C SER A 149 14.37 4.86 -12.52
N ARG A 150 13.51 4.55 -13.50
CA ARG A 150 12.39 3.62 -13.33
C ARG A 150 12.89 2.24 -12.91
N GLU A 151 13.95 1.78 -13.55
CA GLU A 151 14.59 0.48 -13.31
C GLU A 151 15.17 0.41 -11.90
N GLN A 152 15.84 1.47 -11.45
CA GLN A 152 16.36 1.56 -10.08
C GLN A 152 15.23 1.53 -9.05
N ALA A 153 14.16 2.30 -9.26
CA ALA A 153 13.03 2.32 -8.34
C ALA A 153 12.30 0.97 -8.28
N ILE A 154 12.08 0.32 -9.43
CA ILE A 154 11.48 -1.03 -9.48
C ILE A 154 12.37 -2.03 -8.75
N ALA A 155 13.68 -2.06 -9.01
CA ALA A 155 14.61 -2.98 -8.36
C ALA A 155 14.64 -2.80 -6.83
N GLN A 156 14.58 -1.55 -6.35
CA GLN A 156 14.50 -1.26 -4.92
C GLN A 156 13.17 -1.77 -4.31
N MET A 157 12.04 -1.59 -5.00
CA MET A 157 10.75 -2.13 -4.55
C MET A 157 10.73 -3.66 -4.56
N GLU A 158 11.32 -4.31 -5.56
CA GLU A 158 11.47 -5.77 -5.58
C GLU A 158 12.28 -6.29 -4.38
N GLU A 159 13.35 -5.58 -3.99
CA GLU A 159 14.14 -5.95 -2.81
C GLU A 159 13.35 -5.75 -1.51
N LEU A 160 12.55 -4.68 -1.42
CA LEU A 160 11.64 -4.47 -0.31
C LEU A 160 10.59 -5.60 -0.24
N GLU A 161 10.04 -6.06 -1.37
CA GLU A 161 9.09 -7.19 -1.42
C GLU A 161 9.73 -8.47 -0.88
N LYS A 162 10.98 -8.78 -1.27
CA LYS A 162 11.71 -9.94 -0.75
C LYS A 162 11.92 -9.87 0.75
N SER A 163 12.08 -8.67 1.29
CA SER A 163 12.15 -8.46 2.74
C SER A 163 10.79 -8.54 3.46
N GLY A 164 9.69 -8.78 2.73
CA GLY A 164 8.34 -8.89 3.31
C GLY A 164 7.52 -7.61 3.29
N ALA A 165 7.91 -6.59 2.52
CA ALA A 165 7.15 -5.36 2.39
C ALA A 165 5.91 -5.55 1.48
N VAL A 166 4.78 -4.97 1.90
CA VAL A 166 3.57 -4.86 1.08
C VAL A 166 3.63 -3.56 0.28
N HIS A 167 3.39 -3.69 -1.03
CA HIS A 167 3.23 -2.54 -1.91
C HIS A 167 1.80 -1.98 -1.82
N THR A 168 1.71 -0.68 -1.60
CA THR A 168 0.44 0.05 -1.57
C THR A 168 0.59 1.36 -2.31
N ILE A 169 -0.45 1.77 -3.01
CA ILE A 169 -0.59 3.14 -3.52
C ILE A 169 -1.53 3.93 -2.62
N TRP A 170 -1.37 5.24 -2.56
CA TRP A 170 -2.18 6.11 -1.71
C TRP A 170 -2.59 7.39 -2.41
N THR A 171 -3.85 7.77 -2.25
CA THR A 171 -4.35 9.05 -2.78
C THR A 171 -3.93 10.24 -1.90
N MET A 172 -3.77 11.42 -2.50
CA MET A 172 -3.72 12.71 -1.80
C MET A 172 -4.80 13.60 -2.39
N MET A 173 -5.96 13.60 -1.74
CA MET A 173 -7.25 14.01 -2.30
C MET A 173 -7.62 13.19 -3.53
N THR A 174 -8.41 12.13 -3.32
CA THR A 174 -8.87 11.19 -4.35
C THR A 174 -9.37 11.93 -5.59
N PRO A 175 -8.98 11.53 -6.82
CA PRO A 175 -8.25 10.30 -7.16
C PRO A 175 -6.75 10.47 -7.35
N PHE A 176 -6.16 11.61 -6.98
CA PHE A 176 -4.74 11.86 -7.24
C PHE A 176 -3.84 10.91 -6.45
N ILE A 177 -3.00 10.13 -7.12
CA ILE A 177 -2.09 9.17 -6.48
C ILE A 177 -0.78 9.87 -6.11
N GLY A 178 -0.56 10.05 -4.81
CA GLY A 178 0.56 10.82 -4.29
C GLY A 178 1.65 10.00 -3.60
N ALA A 179 1.45 8.71 -3.37
CA ALA A 179 2.51 7.87 -2.79
C ALA A 179 2.41 6.41 -3.23
N ILE A 180 3.57 5.79 -3.37
CA ILE A 180 3.79 4.36 -3.44
C ILE A 180 4.57 3.98 -2.17
N CYS A 181 3.93 3.24 -1.28
CA CYS A 181 4.47 2.83 0.01
C CYS A 181 4.83 1.34 -0.02
N ASN A 182 5.98 1.01 0.55
CA ASN A 182 6.52 -0.35 0.61
C ASN A 182 6.78 -0.69 2.08
N CYS A 183 5.83 -1.27 2.78
CA CYS A 183 5.90 -1.35 4.24
C CYS A 183 5.70 -2.77 4.75
N GLN A 184 6.48 -3.15 5.75
CA GLN A 184 6.22 -4.36 6.53
C GLN A 184 5.07 -4.12 7.53
N PRO A 185 4.37 -5.17 7.95
CA PRO A 185 3.37 -5.07 9.01
C PRO A 185 3.96 -4.44 10.29
N GLY A 186 3.18 -3.57 10.94
CA GLY A 186 3.58 -2.85 12.15
C GLY A 186 4.33 -1.53 11.90
N ASP A 187 4.91 -1.34 10.71
CA ASP A 187 5.68 -0.13 10.40
C ASP A 187 4.85 1.05 9.89
N CYS A 188 3.80 0.74 9.14
CA CYS A 188 2.99 1.71 8.39
C CYS A 188 1.68 2.03 9.11
N LEU A 189 1.30 3.31 9.15
CA LEU A 189 0.01 3.76 9.69
C LEU A 189 -1.18 3.11 8.99
N GLY A 190 -1.11 2.92 7.67
CA GLY A 190 -2.15 2.23 6.90
C GLY A 190 -2.34 0.78 7.33
N LEU A 191 -1.26 -0.01 7.41
CA LEU A 191 -1.34 -1.42 7.82
C LEU A 191 -1.77 -1.56 9.29
N ARG A 192 -1.30 -0.67 10.17
CA ARG A 192 -1.76 -0.61 11.57
C ARG A 192 -3.24 -0.24 11.68
N THR A 193 -3.71 0.69 10.86
CA THR A 193 -5.14 1.06 10.82
C THR A 193 -5.99 -0.13 10.38
N LEU A 194 -5.50 -0.90 9.39
CA LEU A 194 -6.17 -2.11 8.94
C LEU A 194 -6.23 -3.19 10.03
N SER A 195 -5.20 -3.32 10.89
CA SER A 195 -5.23 -4.27 12.02
C SER A 195 -6.27 -3.96 13.11
N LEU A 196 -6.92 -2.79 13.02
CA LEU A 196 -8.04 -2.38 13.89
C LEU A 196 -9.40 -2.54 13.20
N ASP A 197 -9.47 -3.30 12.11
CA ASP A 197 -10.65 -3.50 11.26
C ASP A 197 -11.19 -2.19 10.64
N VAL A 198 -10.30 -1.21 10.42
CA VAL A 198 -10.62 0.03 9.70
C VAL A 198 -10.02 -0.04 8.30
N GLU A 199 -10.82 -0.45 7.33
CA GLU A 199 -10.37 -0.65 5.95
C GLU A 199 -10.21 0.68 5.19
N THR A 200 -9.09 1.38 5.43
CA THR A 200 -8.70 2.61 4.70
C THR A 200 -7.94 2.34 3.40
N MET A 201 -7.98 1.10 2.92
CA MET A 201 -7.40 0.71 1.64
C MET A 201 -8.18 -0.44 0.99
N PHE A 202 -8.20 -0.48 -0.33
CA PHE A 202 -8.71 -1.63 -1.06
C PHE A 202 -7.72 -2.79 -1.05
N ARG A 203 -8.27 -4.00 -1.17
CA ARG A 203 -7.51 -5.19 -1.58
C ARG A 203 -7.03 -5.03 -3.01
N GLY A 204 -5.96 -5.72 -3.38
CA GLY A 204 -5.48 -5.73 -4.75
C GLY A 204 -6.45 -6.40 -5.72
N GLU A 205 -6.28 -6.04 -7.00
CA GLU A 205 -7.01 -6.63 -8.13
C GLU A 205 -6.57 -8.08 -8.42
N SER A 206 -5.63 -8.61 -7.64
CA SER A 206 -5.15 -9.98 -7.69
C SER A 206 -5.45 -10.73 -6.38
N VAL A 207 -5.51 -12.05 -6.48
CA VAL A 207 -5.66 -12.98 -5.35
C VAL A 207 -4.67 -14.14 -5.55
N ALA A 208 -4.14 -14.68 -4.46
CA ALA A 208 -3.28 -15.84 -4.53
C ALA A 208 -4.08 -17.08 -4.98
N ALA A 209 -3.47 -17.92 -5.81
CA ALA A 209 -3.98 -19.22 -6.22
C ALA A 209 -2.90 -20.28 -6.01
N VAL A 210 -3.32 -21.46 -5.53
CA VAL A 210 -2.44 -22.59 -5.23
C VAL A 210 -2.52 -23.58 -6.38
N ASP A 211 -1.37 -24.02 -6.85
CA ASP A 211 -1.20 -25.20 -7.69
C ASP A 211 -1.09 -26.42 -6.75
N GLU A 212 -2.13 -27.27 -6.76
CA GLU A 212 -2.21 -28.43 -5.87
C GLU A 212 -1.19 -29.52 -6.22
N GLU A 213 -0.70 -29.57 -7.46
CA GLU A 213 0.29 -30.56 -7.89
C GLU A 213 1.70 -30.21 -7.39
N LEU A 214 2.01 -28.91 -7.27
CA LEU A 214 3.27 -28.41 -6.74
C LEU A 214 3.25 -28.20 -5.22
N CYS A 215 2.07 -28.13 -4.60
CA CYS A 215 1.94 -27.87 -3.18
C CYS A 215 2.29 -29.11 -2.36
N ASN A 216 3.25 -28.98 -1.44
CA ASN A 216 3.62 -30.04 -0.50
C ASN A 216 3.09 -29.83 0.93
N GLY A 217 2.25 -28.81 1.13
CA GLY A 217 1.64 -28.53 2.44
C GLY A 217 2.60 -28.00 3.52
N CYS A 218 3.77 -27.46 3.16
CA CYS A 218 4.79 -27.06 4.14
C CYS A 218 4.39 -25.91 5.08
N GLY A 219 3.37 -25.12 4.74
CA GLY A 219 2.86 -24.03 5.58
C GLY A 219 3.61 -22.68 5.48
N THR A 220 4.77 -22.59 4.80
CA THR A 220 5.57 -21.35 4.70
C THR A 220 4.77 -20.15 4.17
N CYS A 221 3.84 -20.39 3.24
CA CYS A 221 2.96 -19.35 2.71
C CYS A 221 1.97 -18.81 3.75
N ALA A 222 1.51 -19.66 4.68
CA ALA A 222 0.63 -19.24 5.77
C ALA A 222 1.39 -18.35 6.76
N ASP A 223 2.64 -18.70 7.10
CA ASP A 223 3.51 -17.89 7.97
C ASP A 223 3.81 -16.51 7.36
N ALA A 224 4.03 -16.46 6.04
CA ALA A 224 4.25 -15.20 5.31
C ALA A 224 2.97 -14.33 5.19
N CYS A 225 1.78 -14.90 5.43
CA CYS A 225 0.52 -14.20 5.22
C CYS A 225 0.11 -13.37 6.43
N GLN A 226 0.52 -12.11 6.47
CA GLN A 226 0.13 -11.15 7.52
C GLN A 226 -1.38 -10.85 7.61
N PHE A 227 -2.14 -11.21 6.56
CA PHE A 227 -3.60 -11.02 6.52
C PHE A 227 -4.37 -12.25 6.97
N SER A 228 -3.66 -13.29 7.44
CA SER A 228 -4.22 -14.58 7.87
C SER A 228 -5.17 -15.19 6.83
N ALA A 229 -4.87 -14.98 5.55
CA ALA A 229 -5.73 -15.41 4.45
C ALA A 229 -5.51 -16.86 4.02
N ILE A 230 -4.48 -17.53 4.54
CA ILE A 230 -4.06 -18.86 4.10
C ILE A 230 -4.20 -19.83 5.27
N ALA A 231 -4.78 -21.00 5.01
CA ALA A 231 -4.88 -22.10 5.96
C ALA A 231 -4.46 -23.42 5.29
N GLY A 232 -4.09 -24.42 6.08
CA GLY A 232 -3.89 -25.79 5.57
C GLY A 232 -5.22 -26.54 5.51
N SER A 233 -5.39 -27.38 4.49
CA SER A 233 -6.47 -28.35 4.38
C SER A 233 -5.91 -29.74 4.12
N GLN A 234 -6.50 -30.75 4.75
CA GLN A 234 -6.15 -32.14 4.50
C GLN A 234 -6.75 -32.59 3.17
N VAL A 235 -5.96 -33.31 2.38
CA VAL A 235 -6.36 -33.91 1.09
C VAL A 235 -5.86 -35.36 1.03
N ALA A 236 -6.37 -36.14 0.07
CA ALA A 236 -5.85 -37.49 -0.17
C ALA A 236 -4.36 -37.40 -0.59
N GLY A 237 -3.45 -37.82 0.30
CA GLY A 237 -2.01 -37.75 0.07
C GLY A 237 -1.25 -36.68 0.85
N GLY A 238 -1.91 -35.86 1.68
CA GLY A 238 -1.21 -34.92 2.56
C GLY A 238 -2.02 -33.66 2.92
N PHE A 239 -1.35 -32.52 2.89
CA PHE A 239 -1.94 -31.20 3.13
C PHE A 239 -1.71 -30.29 1.93
N THR A 240 -2.68 -29.42 1.65
CA THR A 240 -2.57 -28.33 0.66
C THR A 240 -2.90 -26.99 1.30
N ALA A 241 -2.38 -25.91 0.73
CA ALA A 241 -2.75 -24.56 1.14
C ALA A 241 -4.10 -24.17 0.54
N VAL A 242 -4.94 -23.50 1.33
CA VAL A 242 -6.24 -22.97 0.91
C VAL A 242 -6.28 -21.47 1.14
N ILE A 243 -6.64 -20.72 0.10
CA ILE A 243 -6.69 -19.25 0.11
C ILE A 243 -8.11 -18.77 0.37
N SER A 244 -8.31 -18.07 1.48
CA SER A 244 -9.50 -17.26 1.73
C SER A 244 -9.46 -16.02 0.81
N ARG A 245 -10.25 -16.05 -0.27
CA ARG A 245 -10.32 -14.94 -1.23
C ARG A 245 -10.78 -13.63 -0.58
N GLU A 246 -11.65 -13.71 0.42
CA GLU A 246 -12.18 -12.58 1.19
C GLU A 246 -11.10 -11.92 2.05
N ARG A 247 -10.25 -12.72 2.71
CA ARG A 247 -9.17 -12.19 3.57
C ARG A 247 -7.90 -11.85 2.79
N CYS A 248 -7.70 -12.43 1.61
CA CYS A 248 -6.51 -12.17 0.81
C CYS A 248 -6.48 -10.72 0.32
N PHE A 249 -5.46 -9.96 0.71
CA PHE A 249 -5.24 -8.59 0.22
C PHE A 249 -4.52 -8.52 -1.13
N GLY A 250 -4.03 -9.65 -1.65
CA GLY A 250 -3.41 -9.71 -2.97
C GLY A 250 -1.97 -9.17 -3.02
N CYS A 251 -1.22 -9.18 -1.91
CA CYS A 251 0.12 -8.58 -1.83
C CYS A 251 1.26 -9.40 -2.47
N GLY A 252 1.05 -10.66 -2.85
CA GLY A 252 2.09 -11.47 -3.50
C GLY A 252 3.14 -12.11 -2.58
N LEU A 253 3.27 -11.70 -1.31
CA LEU A 253 4.34 -12.21 -0.42
C LEU A 253 4.35 -13.74 -0.27
N CYS A 254 3.18 -14.38 -0.24
CA CYS A 254 3.06 -15.84 -0.14
C CYS A 254 3.67 -16.58 -1.34
N ARG A 255 3.61 -15.99 -2.54
CA ARG A 255 4.26 -16.54 -3.75
C ARG A 255 5.77 -16.53 -3.58
N ASN A 256 6.33 -15.42 -3.12
CA ASN A 256 7.77 -15.27 -2.95
C ASN A 256 8.32 -16.19 -1.85
N ALA A 257 7.52 -16.45 -0.82
CA ALA A 257 7.89 -17.33 0.28
C ALA A 257 7.75 -18.82 -0.04
N CYS A 258 7.08 -19.21 -1.13
CA CYS A 258 6.79 -20.60 -1.43
C CYS A 258 8.01 -21.34 -2.01
N PRO A 259 8.61 -22.30 -1.29
CA PRO A 259 9.81 -22.99 -1.78
C PRO A 259 9.54 -23.89 -2.98
N SER A 260 8.33 -24.43 -3.11
CA SER A 260 7.93 -25.25 -4.27
C SER A 260 7.32 -24.45 -5.41
N GLN A 261 7.28 -23.11 -5.30
CA GLN A 261 6.70 -22.21 -6.30
C GLN A 261 5.24 -22.53 -6.67
N ALA A 262 4.49 -23.16 -5.76
CA ALA A 262 3.11 -23.58 -5.94
C ALA A 262 2.08 -22.44 -5.88
N LEU A 263 2.49 -21.18 -5.82
CA LEU A 263 1.60 -20.03 -5.61
C LEU A 263 1.75 -19.02 -6.74
N THR A 264 0.63 -18.59 -7.30
CA THR A 264 0.57 -17.56 -8.34
C THR A 264 -0.41 -16.45 -7.95
N MET A 265 -0.29 -15.29 -8.60
CA MET A 265 -1.24 -14.18 -8.44
C MET A 265 -2.15 -14.17 -9.66
N VAL A 266 -3.44 -14.42 -9.45
CA VAL A 266 -4.46 -14.42 -10.50
C VAL A 266 -5.41 -13.26 -10.31
N ARG A 267 -6.06 -12.81 -11.38
CA ARG A 267 -7.04 -11.73 -11.30
C ARG A 267 -8.13 -12.08 -10.30
N ARG A 268 -8.44 -11.13 -9.42
CA ARG A 268 -9.64 -11.16 -8.60
C ARG A 268 -10.84 -11.02 -9.54
N TRP A 269 -11.52 -12.13 -9.80
CA TRP A 269 -12.78 -12.16 -10.54
C TRP A 269 -13.73 -11.08 -9.99
N PRO A 270 -14.50 -10.37 -10.85
CA PRO A 270 -15.49 -9.40 -10.41
C PRO A 270 -16.50 -9.95 -9.42
#